data_AF-A0A238VT50-F1
#
_entry.id   AF-A0A238VT50-F1
#
_cell.length_a   1.000
_cell.length_b   1.000
_cell.length_c   1.000
_cell.angle_alpha   90.00
_cell.angle_beta   90.00
_cell.angle_gamma   90.00
#
_symmetry.space_group_name_H-M   'P 1'
#
loop_
_entity.id
_entity.type
_entity.pdbx_description
1 polymer ?
#
loop_
_entity_poly.entity_id
_entity_poly.type
_entity_poly.pdbx_seq_one_letter_code
_entity_poly.pdbx_strand_id
1 'polypeptide(L)'
;MNLETYNLEIKDILLDLEESNDSKTVYYKKSTRSQKKLYKVKIYIDGLDLPYIKQVTYKLHSTFGKNRVNIIKRTPSNLKCGLTIWTWGIFTVNAEIEDLKGRIIQLEHRLTFGNQLQNDEVKIRNIIHKKM
;
A
#
# COMPACT_ATOMS: atom_id res chain seq x y z
N MET A 1 8.62 -11.64 -30.01
CA MET A 1 8.46 -11.05 -28.65
C MET A 1 7.62 -12.02 -27.85
N ASN A 2 8.22 -12.74 -26.89
CA ASN A 2 7.44 -13.58 -25.98
C ASN A 2 6.81 -12.67 -24.93
N LEU A 3 5.49 -12.51 -25.00
CA LEU A 3 4.70 -11.92 -23.91
C LEU A 3 4.54 -13.00 -22.84
N GLU A 4 5.53 -13.15 -21.97
CA GLU A 4 5.33 -13.89 -20.73
C GLU A 4 4.27 -13.14 -19.91
N THR A 5 3.07 -13.71 -19.83
CA THR A 5 2.01 -13.20 -18.95
C THR A 5 2.35 -13.58 -17.51
N TYR A 6 2.77 -12.60 -16.72
CA TYR A 6 2.96 -12.75 -15.27
C TYR A 6 1.61 -12.63 -14.55
N ASN A 7 1.33 -13.56 -13.64
CA ASN A 7 0.23 -13.47 -12.70
C ASN A 7 0.70 -12.72 -11.46
N LEU A 8 0.79 -11.40 -11.60
CA LEU A 8 1.14 -10.46 -10.54
C LEU A 8 0.26 -9.22 -10.63
N GLU A 9 -0.16 -8.74 -9.47
CA GLU A 9 -0.90 -7.48 -9.34
C GLU A 9 -0.43 -6.74 -8.08
N ILE A 10 -0.59 -5.41 -8.09
CA ILE A 10 -0.41 -4.59 -6.90
C ILE A 10 -1.78 -4.41 -6.26
N LYS A 11 -1.87 -4.60 -4.94
CA LYS A 11 -3.06 -4.32 -4.14
C LYS A 11 -2.77 -3.26 -3.09
N ASP A 12 -3.84 -2.63 -2.62
CA ASP A 12 -3.79 -1.73 -1.46
C ASP A 12 -4.91 -2.02 -0.46
N ILE A 13 -4.57 -1.90 0.82
CA ILE A 13 -5.52 -2.06 1.92
C ILE A 13 -5.29 -0.98 2.97
N LEU A 14 -6.38 -0.46 3.50
CA LEU A 14 -6.35 0.42 4.65
C LEU A 14 -5.99 -0.41 5.89
N LEU A 15 -4.91 0.00 6.57
CA LEU A 15 -4.52 -0.57 7.85
C LEU A 15 -5.27 0.13 8.98
N ASP A 16 -5.42 -0.57 10.09
CA ASP A 16 -6.16 -0.10 11.26
C ASP A 16 -7.66 0.10 10.92
N LEU A 17 -8.21 -0.79 10.10
CA LEU A 17 -9.64 -1.03 9.91
C LEU A 17 -10.08 -2.10 10.92
N GLU A 18 -10.80 -1.71 11.96
CA GLU A 18 -11.45 -2.64 12.88
C GLU A 18 -12.87 -2.91 12.39
N GLU A 19 -13.16 -4.13 11.97
CA GLU A 19 -14.51 -4.55 11.62
C GLU A 19 -15.16 -5.28 12.81
N SER A 20 -16.29 -4.78 13.29
CA SER A 20 -17.23 -5.51 14.14
C SER A 20 -18.47 -5.87 13.33
N ASN A 21 -19.30 -6.80 13.84
CA ASN A 21 -20.54 -7.23 13.17
C ASN A 21 -21.46 -6.07 12.76
N ASP A 22 -21.36 -4.91 13.42
CA ASP A 22 -22.23 -3.74 13.22
C ASP A 22 -21.50 -2.42 12.88
N SER A 23 -20.16 -2.42 12.71
CA SER A 23 -19.45 -1.19 12.30
C SER A 23 -18.01 -1.42 11.86
N LYS A 24 -17.52 -0.52 11.00
CA LYS A 24 -16.10 -0.43 10.66
C LYS A 24 -15.48 0.77 11.36
N THR A 25 -14.31 0.65 11.98
CA THR A 25 -13.59 1.79 12.57
C THR A 25 -12.26 1.98 11.86
N VAL A 26 -12.01 3.20 11.37
CA VAL A 26 -10.74 3.55 10.71
C VAL A 26 -9.99 4.58 11.51
N TYR A 27 -8.74 4.27 11.80
CA TYR A 27 -7.84 5.19 12.49
C TYR A 27 -7.07 6.08 11.50
N TYR A 28 -7.00 7.37 11.81
CA TYR A 28 -6.23 8.34 11.03
C TYR A 28 -5.30 9.19 11.91
N LYS A 29 -4.22 9.71 11.32
CA LYS A 29 -3.36 10.72 11.92
C LYS A 29 -3.67 12.08 11.30
N LYS A 30 -3.77 13.14 12.10
CA LYS A 30 -3.77 14.51 11.56
C LYS A 30 -2.36 14.93 11.17
N SER A 31 -2.19 15.44 9.95
CA SER A 31 -0.97 16.16 9.58
C SER A 31 -0.89 17.46 10.39
N THR A 32 0.20 17.66 11.13
CA THR A 32 0.44 18.90 11.90
C THR A 32 0.56 20.13 11.00
N ARG A 33 1.04 19.94 9.75
CA ARG A 33 1.28 21.03 8.80
C ARG A 33 0.06 21.38 7.95
N SER A 34 -0.67 20.39 7.43
CA SER A 34 -1.77 20.61 6.48
C SER A 34 -3.16 20.36 7.05
N GLN A 35 -3.26 19.91 8.31
CA GLN A 35 -4.51 19.49 8.96
C GLN A 35 -5.28 18.37 8.24
N LYS A 36 -4.70 17.78 7.18
CA LYS A 36 -5.30 16.66 6.44
C LYS A 36 -5.32 15.39 7.30
N LYS A 37 -6.36 14.58 7.11
CA LYS A 37 -6.43 13.22 7.65
C LYS A 37 -5.52 12.32 6.82
N LEU A 38 -4.56 11.70 7.48
CA LEU A 38 -3.66 10.71 6.91
C LEU A 38 -4.15 9.33 7.32
N TYR A 39 -4.42 8.49 6.34
CA TYR A 39 -4.78 7.09 6.50
C TYR A 39 -3.54 6.24 6.33
N LYS A 40 -3.48 5.17 7.11
CA LYS A 40 -2.40 4.19 7.01
C LYS A 40 -2.80 3.16 5.96
N VAL A 41 -1.99 3.01 4.92
CA VAL A 41 -2.30 2.15 3.78
C VAL A 41 -1.13 1.21 3.55
N LYS A 42 -1.40 -0.07 3.36
CA LYS A 42 -0.42 -1.05 2.93
C LYS A 42 -0.60 -1.34 1.45
N ILE A 43 0.44 -1.11 0.68
CA ILE A 43 0.58 -1.49 -0.72
C ILE A 43 1.36 -2.81 -0.74
N TYR A 44 0.94 -3.80 -1.52
CA TYR A 44 1.63 -5.09 -1.58
C TYR A 44 1.42 -5.80 -2.91
N ILE A 45 2.28 -6.77 -3.23
CA ILE A 45 2.13 -7.61 -4.42
C ILE A 45 1.33 -8.86 -4.08
N ASP A 46 0.46 -9.26 -5.00
CA ASP A 46 -0.30 -10.50 -4.96
C ASP A 46 -0.22 -11.22 -6.31
N GLY A 47 -0.57 -12.50 -6.34
CA GLY A 47 -0.56 -13.32 -7.57
C GLY A 47 0.24 -14.61 -7.43
N LEU A 48 0.07 -15.51 -8.40
CA LEU A 48 0.66 -16.85 -8.39
C LEU A 48 2.18 -16.84 -8.50
N ASP A 49 2.74 -15.82 -9.17
CA ASP A 49 4.19 -15.72 -9.38
C ASP A 49 4.94 -15.04 -8.21
N LEU A 50 4.22 -14.65 -7.15
CA LEU A 50 4.77 -14.00 -5.98
C LEU A 50 5.99 -14.72 -5.35
N PRO A 51 6.04 -16.08 -5.27
CA PRO A 51 7.19 -16.79 -4.72
C PRO A 51 8.50 -16.54 -5.47
N TYR A 52 8.44 -16.14 -6.75
CA TYR A 52 9.59 -15.92 -7.62
C TYR A 52 10.12 -14.48 -7.59
N ILE A 53 9.54 -13.60 -6.77
CA ILE A 53 9.96 -12.21 -6.64
C ILE A 53 11.16 -12.09 -5.70
N LYS A 54 12.16 -11.31 -6.12
CA LYS A 54 13.32 -10.94 -5.32
C LYS A 54 13.08 -9.63 -4.57
N GLN A 55 12.62 -8.60 -5.26
CA GLN A 55 12.35 -7.28 -4.68
C GLN A 55 11.39 -6.45 -5.52
N VAL A 56 10.85 -5.40 -4.92
CA VAL A 56 9.92 -4.45 -5.56
C VAL A 56 10.38 -3.04 -5.27
N THR A 57 10.46 -2.21 -6.31
CA THR A 57 10.70 -0.77 -6.18
C THR A 57 9.40 -0.02 -6.42
N TYR A 58 8.79 0.50 -5.36
CA TYR A 58 7.61 1.35 -5.45
C TYR A 58 8.00 2.81 -5.69
N LYS A 59 7.39 3.41 -6.71
CA LYS A 59 7.49 4.83 -7.06
C LYS A 59 6.15 5.48 -6.73
N LEU A 60 6.12 6.20 -5.61
CA LEU A 60 4.98 6.93 -5.09
C LEU A 60 4.86 8.32 -5.72
N HIS A 61 3.74 8.98 -5.45
CA HIS A 61 3.48 10.35 -5.89
C HIS A 61 4.56 11.34 -5.41
N SER A 62 4.77 12.42 -6.17
CA SER A 62 5.82 13.43 -5.93
C SER A 62 5.74 14.09 -4.55
N THR A 63 4.54 14.16 -3.95
CA THR A 63 4.30 14.70 -2.60
C THR A 63 5.02 13.95 -1.48
N PHE A 64 5.51 12.73 -1.73
CA PHE A 64 6.32 11.97 -0.77
C PHE A 64 7.79 12.43 -0.71
N GLY A 65 8.21 13.34 -1.60
CA GLY A 65 9.53 13.95 -1.57
C GLY A 65 10.65 12.92 -1.62
N LYS A 66 11.55 12.94 -0.62
CA LYS A 66 12.68 12.00 -0.53
C LYS A 66 12.23 10.54 -0.37
N ASN A 67 11.05 10.30 0.18
CA ASN A 67 10.51 8.94 0.42
C ASN A 67 9.65 8.45 -0.76
N ARG A 68 9.74 9.08 -1.94
CA ARG A 68 8.94 8.71 -3.11
C ARG A 68 9.36 7.39 -3.75
N VAL A 69 10.61 6.95 -3.57
CA VAL A 69 11.11 5.67 -4.11
C VAL A 69 11.45 4.76 -2.94
N ASN A 70 10.84 3.58 -2.89
CA ASN A 70 11.03 2.61 -1.80
C ASN A 70 11.35 1.24 -2.40
N ILE A 71 12.52 0.70 -2.04
CA ILE A 71 12.95 -0.64 -2.47
C ILE A 71 12.66 -1.62 -1.34
N ILE A 72 11.80 -2.60 -1.60
CA ILE A 72 11.36 -3.61 -0.64
C ILE A 72 11.81 -4.98 -1.12
N LYS A 73 12.75 -5.58 -0.40
CA LYS A 73 13.18 -6.97 -0.65
C LYS A 73 12.15 -7.94 -0.11
N ARG A 74 11.97 -9.06 -0.80
CA ARG A 74 11.18 -10.17 -0.28
C ARG A 74 11.95 -10.84 0.84
N THR A 75 11.32 -10.98 2.00
CA THR A 75 11.91 -11.64 3.19
C THR A 75 10.90 -12.62 3.79
N PRO A 76 11.34 -13.55 4.65
CA PRO A 76 10.41 -14.43 5.38
C PRO A 76 9.33 -13.68 6.16
N SER A 77 9.65 -12.48 6.67
CA SER A 77 8.71 -11.61 7.39
C SER A 77 7.88 -10.68 6.49
N ASN A 78 8.18 -10.59 5.19
CA ASN A 78 7.49 -9.75 4.23
C ASN A 78 7.40 -10.42 2.85
N LEU A 79 6.69 -11.54 2.79
CA LEU A 79 6.57 -12.37 1.58
C LEU A 79 5.87 -11.66 0.42
N LYS A 80 5.03 -10.65 0.71
CA LYS A 80 4.27 -9.86 -0.27
C LYS A 80 4.96 -8.56 -0.69
N CYS A 81 6.21 -8.34 -0.26
CA CYS A 81 6.95 -7.09 -0.49
C CYS A 81 6.12 -5.85 -0.13
N GLY A 82 5.40 -5.91 1.00
CA GLY A 82 4.48 -4.87 1.40
C GLY A 82 5.20 -3.60 1.86
N LEU A 83 4.65 -2.45 1.45
CA LEU A 83 5.04 -1.12 1.85
C LEU A 83 3.89 -0.45 2.59
N THR A 84 4.13 0.00 3.83
CA THR A 84 3.15 0.78 4.61
C THR A 84 3.44 2.27 4.47
N ILE A 85 2.43 3.04 4.09
CA ILE A 85 2.50 4.50 3.94
C ILE A 85 1.39 5.19 4.73
N TRP A 86 1.62 6.47 5.02
CA TRP A 86 0.58 7.39 5.45
C TRP A 86 0.21 8.30 4.28
N THR A 87 -1.05 8.28 3.85
CA THR A 87 -1.52 9.10 2.73
C THR A 87 -2.86 9.74 3.02
N TRP A 88 -3.10 10.92 2.43
CA TRP A 88 -4.38 11.62 2.48
C TRP A 88 -5.18 11.48 1.18
N GLY A 89 -4.58 10.94 0.12
CA GLY A 89 -5.17 10.96 -1.22
C GLY A 89 -4.91 9.68 -2.01
N ILE A 90 -5.71 9.51 -3.06
CA ILE A 90 -5.61 8.45 -4.06
C ILE A 90 -4.70 8.89 -5.19
N PHE A 91 -3.77 8.02 -5.59
CA PHE A 91 -2.83 8.24 -6.69
C PHE A 91 -2.43 6.91 -7.33
N THR A 92 -1.78 6.96 -8.49
CA THR A 92 -1.20 5.78 -9.13
C THR A 92 0.19 5.50 -8.55
N VAL A 93 0.39 4.26 -8.09
CA VAL A 93 1.68 3.71 -7.66
C VAL A 93 2.25 2.93 -8.83
N ASN A 94 3.48 3.23 -9.21
CA ASN A 94 4.22 2.44 -10.20
C ASN A 94 5.20 1.53 -9.46
N ALA A 95 5.29 0.27 -9.87
CA ALA A 95 6.21 -0.69 -9.28
C ALA A 95 7.09 -1.33 -10.35
N GLU A 96 8.39 -1.43 -10.04
CA GLU A 96 9.32 -2.29 -10.78
C GLU A 96 9.61 -3.53 -9.92
N ILE A 97 9.21 -4.69 -10.42
CA ILE A 97 9.37 -5.98 -9.75
C ILE A 97 10.55 -6.69 -10.37
N GLU A 98 11.57 -6.98 -9.56
CA GLU A 98 12.69 -7.82 -9.96
C GLU A 98 12.43 -9.25 -9.48
N ASP A 99 12.46 -10.20 -10.40
CA ASP A 99 12.34 -11.62 -10.08
C ASP A 99 13.71 -12.25 -9.70
N LEU A 100 13.69 -13.52 -9.29
CA LEU A 100 14.91 -14.25 -8.93
C LEU A 100 15.90 -14.45 -10.09
N LYS A 101 15.47 -14.28 -11.35
CA LYS A 101 16.30 -14.35 -12.56
C LYS A 101 16.83 -12.98 -12.99
N GLY A 102 16.47 -11.91 -12.28
CA GLY A 102 16.86 -10.53 -12.61
C GLY A 102 16.00 -9.88 -13.69
N ARG A 103 14.87 -10.49 -14.09
CA ARG A 103 13.91 -9.88 -15.02
C ARG A 103 13.14 -8.77 -14.29
N ILE A 104 12.85 -7.69 -15.01
CA ILE A 104 12.10 -6.54 -14.50
C ILE A 104 10.69 -6.53 -15.10
N ILE A 105 9.68 -6.51 -14.25
CA ILE A 105 8.27 -6.41 -14.60
C ILE A 105 7.74 -5.07 -14.09
N GLN A 106 7.05 -4.32 -14.94
CA GLN A 106 6.45 -3.04 -14.56
C GLN A 106 4.96 -3.21 -14.36
N LEU A 107 4.46 -2.78 -13.20
CA LEU A 107 3.04 -2.74 -12.88
C LEU A 107 2.64 -1.34 -12.42
N GLU A 108 1.40 -0.97 -12.67
CA GLU A 108 0.80 0.26 -12.19
C GLU A 108 -0.47 -0.06 -11.43
N HIS A 109 -0.76 0.71 -10.38
CA HIS A 109 -1.96 0.53 -9.58
C HIS A 109 -2.48 1.85 -9.03
N ARG A 110 -3.73 2.17 -9.36
CA ARG A 110 -4.44 3.29 -8.77
C ARG A 110 -4.98 2.87 -7.41
N LEU A 111 -4.55 3.52 -6.34
CA LEU A 111 -4.99 3.21 -4.98
C LEU A 111 -6.52 3.20 -4.86
N THR A 112 -7.06 2.22 -4.13
CA THR A 112 -8.50 1.95 -4.01
C THR A 112 -9.00 1.99 -2.56
N PHE A 113 -8.13 2.24 -1.57
CA PHE A 113 -8.51 2.33 -0.15
C PHE A 113 -9.64 3.33 0.13
N GLY A 114 -9.83 4.33 -0.74
CA GLY A 114 -10.97 5.25 -0.64
C GLY A 114 -12.34 4.54 -0.74
N ASN A 115 -12.44 3.46 -1.51
CA ASN A 115 -13.66 2.65 -1.58
C ASN A 115 -13.91 1.91 -0.26
N GLN A 116 -12.84 1.56 0.46
CA GLN A 116 -12.93 0.94 1.79
C GLN A 116 -13.44 1.94 2.84
N LEU A 117 -13.29 3.25 2.60
CA LEU A 117 -13.84 4.32 3.44
C LEU A 117 -15.30 4.65 3.13
N GLN A 118 -15.81 4.30 1.94
CA GLN A 118 -17.14 4.68 1.46
C GLN A 118 -18.22 3.62 1.71
N ASN A 119 -17.88 2.45 2.26
CA ASN A 119 -18.91 1.52 2.75
C ASN A 119 -19.56 2.11 4.02
N ASP A 120 -20.89 2.21 4.02
CA ASP A 120 -21.72 3.18 4.76
C ASP A 120 -21.68 3.15 6.31
N GLU A 121 -20.78 2.41 6.94
CA GLU A 121 -20.69 2.30 8.41
C GLU A 121 -19.28 2.48 8.98
N VAL A 122 -18.41 3.24 8.28
CA VAL A 122 -17.06 3.52 8.77
C VAL A 122 -17.03 4.69 9.76
N LYS A 123 -16.91 4.38 11.06
CA LYS A 123 -16.59 5.33 12.13
C LYS A 123 -15.11 5.74 12.06
N ILE A 124 -14.83 6.99 11.70
CA ILE A 124 -13.45 7.51 11.57
C ILE A 124 -12.95 8.05 12.92
N ARG A 125 -11.90 7.46 13.49
CA ARG A 125 -11.31 7.86 14.79
C ARG A 125 -9.87 8.37 14.64
N ASN A 126 -9.51 9.40 15.41
CA ASN A 126 -8.14 9.93 15.42
C ASN A 126 -7.26 9.08 16.35
N ILE A 127 -6.04 8.76 15.92
CA ILE A 127 -5.04 8.14 16.81
C ILE A 127 -4.50 9.23 17.74
N ILE A 128 -5.09 9.34 18.93
CA ILE A 128 -4.47 10.06 20.04
C ILE A 128 -3.48 9.08 20.64
N HIS A 129 -2.18 9.29 20.41
CA HIS A 129 -1.16 8.55 21.15
C HIS A 129 -1.34 8.91 22.64
N LYS A 130 -1.96 8.01 23.42
CA LYS A 130 -1.70 7.97 24.85
C LYS A 130 -0.23 7.60 24.97
N LYS A 131 0.60 8.56 25.41
CA LYS A 131 1.93 8.25 25.93
C LYS A 131 1.74 7.17 27.01
N MET A 132 2.29 5.99 26.78
CA MET A 132 2.75 5.13 27.87
C MET A 132 4.13 5.63 28.29
#